data_AF-A0A7S2I1F5-F1
#
_entry.id   AF-A0A7S2I1F5-F1
#
_cell.length_a   1.000
_cell.length_b   1.000
_cell.length_c   1.000
_cell.angle_alpha   90.00
_cell.angle_beta   90.00
_cell.angle_gamma   90.00
#
_symmetry.space_group_name_H-M   'P 1'
#
loop_
_entity.id
_entity.type
_entity.pdbx_description
1 polymer ?
#
loop_
_entity_poly.entity_id
_entity_poly.type
_entity_poly.pdbx_seq_one_letter_code
_entity_poly.pdbx_strand_id
1 'polypeptide(L)'
;GRPKAVVFDLDGCLWYPEMYMLWGGGRPFRVRADGAVDDCRGTRVYLLGAVRDIFYELATEPFWEGTIVAVASCTDEPDWAQDCMAAFEVGPVGSGRSLKQCISLEEIHKGSKQGHLRNIASEAGIELE
;
A
#
# COMPACT_ATOMS: atom_id res chain seq x y z
N GLY A 1 13.98 -0.40 -20.59
CA GLY A 1 14.02 0.76 -19.68
C GLY A 1 13.19 0.44 -18.45
N ARG A 2 13.42 1.13 -17.33
CA ARG A 2 12.56 0.97 -16.14
C ARG A 2 11.23 1.73 -16.31
N PRO A 3 10.15 1.29 -15.66
CA PRO A 3 8.90 2.05 -15.61
C PRO A 3 9.09 3.45 -15.00
N LYS A 4 8.39 4.46 -15.53
CA LYS A 4 8.32 5.79 -14.90
C LYS A 4 7.48 5.77 -13.62
N ALA A 5 6.45 4.93 -13.58
CA ALA A 5 5.64 4.67 -12.40
C ALA A 5 5.27 3.19 -12.28
N VAL A 6 5.06 2.73 -11.05
CA VAL A 6 4.45 1.44 -10.72
C VAL A 6 3.27 1.73 -9.81
N VAL A 7 2.07 1.28 -10.19
CA VAL A 7 0.83 1.54 -9.46
C VAL A 7 0.25 0.23 -8.95
N PHE A 8 0.02 0.15 -7.64
CA PHE A 8 -0.58 -1.02 -7.00
C PHE A 8 -2.04 -0.76 -6.61
N ASP A 9 -2.85 -1.81 -6.62
CA ASP A 9 -4.08 -1.82 -5.82
C ASP A 9 -3.73 -2.01 -4.33
N LEU A 10 -4.72 -1.96 -3.44
CA LEU A 10 -4.55 -2.25 -2.01
C LEU A 10 -5.20 -3.58 -1.63
N ASP A 11 -6.50 -3.59 -1.37
CA ASP A 11 -7.26 -4.75 -0.92
C ASP A 11 -7.13 -5.91 -1.92
N GLY A 12 -6.78 -7.11 -1.42
CA GLY A 12 -6.57 -8.30 -2.26
C GLY A 12 -5.30 -8.28 -3.11
N CYS A 13 -4.53 -7.18 -3.10
CA CYS A 13 -3.25 -7.04 -3.79
C CYS A 13 -2.08 -6.98 -2.80
N LEU A 14 -2.11 -6.04 -1.85
CA LEU A 14 -1.05 -5.86 -0.87
C LEU A 14 -1.26 -6.67 0.41
N TRP A 15 -2.51 -6.86 0.82
CA TRP A 15 -2.84 -7.52 2.09
C TRP A 15 -4.13 -8.32 2.02
N TYR A 16 -4.32 -9.13 3.06
CA TYR A 16 -5.57 -9.81 3.38
C TYR A 16 -5.78 -9.82 4.92
N PRO A 17 -7.03 -9.78 5.43
CA PRO A 17 -8.28 -9.59 4.70
C PRO A 17 -8.43 -8.19 4.11
N GLU A 18 -9.38 -8.03 3.19
CA GLU A 18 -9.74 -6.72 2.64
C GLU A 18 -10.41 -5.85 3.72
N MET A 19 -10.29 -4.53 3.64
CA MET A 19 -10.75 -3.65 4.71
C MET A 19 -12.25 -3.79 5.04
N TYR A 20 -13.12 -4.01 4.06
CA TYR A 20 -14.56 -4.21 4.32
C TYR A 20 -14.84 -5.53 5.07
N MET A 21 -13.98 -6.53 4.95
CA MET A 21 -14.14 -7.81 5.66
C MET A 21 -13.87 -7.66 7.17
N LEU A 22 -13.25 -6.55 7.56
CA LEU A 22 -13.06 -6.14 8.95
C LEU A 22 -14.29 -5.41 9.51
N TRP A 23 -15.40 -5.31 8.77
CA TRP A 23 -16.62 -4.72 9.34
C TRP A 23 -17.09 -5.48 10.58
N GLY A 24 -17.29 -4.72 11.64
CA GLY A 24 -17.51 -5.25 12.97
C GLY A 24 -16.26 -5.24 13.85
N GLY A 25 -15.04 -5.00 13.32
CA GLY A 25 -13.79 -4.71 14.03
C GLY A 25 -12.69 -4.15 13.10
N GLY A 26 -12.41 -2.85 13.15
CA GLY A 26 -11.41 -2.19 12.30
C GLY A 26 -10.36 -1.46 13.14
N ARG A 27 -10.24 -0.14 12.96
CA ARG A 27 -9.37 0.70 13.80
C ARG A 27 -9.74 0.62 15.29
N PRO A 28 -8.77 0.87 16.21
CA PRO A 28 -7.34 1.08 15.96
C PRO A 28 -6.61 -0.23 15.65
N PHE A 29 -5.63 -0.13 14.75
CA PHE A 29 -4.76 -1.23 14.37
C PHE A 29 -3.52 -1.34 15.27
N ARG A 30 -3.04 -2.57 15.50
CA ARG A 30 -1.88 -2.84 16.37
C ARG A 30 -0.88 -3.75 15.67
N VAL A 31 0.36 -3.31 15.58
CA VAL A 31 1.46 -4.10 15.03
C VAL A 31 1.82 -5.24 15.98
N ARG A 32 2.00 -6.45 15.43
CA ARG A 32 2.45 -7.65 16.13
C ARG A 32 3.95 -7.83 15.96
N ALA A 33 4.53 -8.68 16.81
CA ALA A 33 5.95 -9.01 16.77
C ALA A 33 6.41 -9.67 15.45
N ASP A 34 5.50 -10.32 14.71
CA ASP A 34 5.75 -10.94 13.41
C ASP A 34 5.53 -9.97 12.22
N GLY A 35 5.26 -8.70 12.49
CA GLY A 35 5.01 -7.67 11.49
C GLY A 35 3.61 -7.72 10.86
N ALA A 36 2.73 -8.63 11.29
CA ALA A 36 1.31 -8.55 10.98
C ALA A 36 0.64 -7.45 11.81
N VAL A 37 -0.59 -7.10 11.46
CA VAL A 37 -1.35 -6.04 12.11
C VAL A 37 -2.70 -6.61 12.55
N ASP A 38 -3.08 -6.41 13.80
CA ASP A 38 -4.42 -6.79 14.29
C ASP A 38 -5.36 -5.58 14.26
N ASP A 39 -6.62 -5.82 13.92
CA ASP A 39 -7.72 -4.88 14.17
C ASP A 39 -8.02 -4.75 15.68
N CYS A 40 -9.04 -3.95 16.03
CA CYS A 40 -9.46 -3.78 17.41
C CYS A 40 -10.15 -5.00 18.06
N ARG A 41 -10.46 -6.04 17.29
CA ARG A 41 -11.07 -7.31 17.72
C ARG A 41 -10.12 -8.50 17.63
N GLY A 42 -8.87 -8.29 17.25
CA GLY A 42 -7.86 -9.33 17.10
C GLY A 42 -7.91 -10.06 15.75
N THR A 43 -8.63 -9.57 14.75
CA THR A 43 -8.54 -10.08 13.38
C THR A 43 -7.20 -9.67 12.79
N ARG A 44 -6.46 -10.67 12.32
CA ARG A 44 -5.12 -10.47 11.76
C ARG A 44 -5.18 -10.05 10.30
N VAL A 45 -4.54 -8.92 10.00
CA VAL A 45 -4.22 -8.39 8.66
C VAL A 45 -2.74 -8.62 8.37
N TYR A 46 -2.42 -9.13 7.19
CA TYR A 46 -1.06 -9.46 6.80
C TYR A 46 -0.78 -9.13 5.34
N LEU A 47 0.47 -8.76 5.03
CA LEU A 47 0.93 -8.54 3.67
C LEU A 47 0.95 -9.86 2.88
N LEU A 48 0.56 -9.78 1.60
CA LEU A 48 0.51 -10.94 0.70
C LEU A 48 1.87 -11.20 0.05
N GLY A 49 2.25 -12.48 -0.04
CA GLY A 49 3.40 -12.94 -0.82
C GLY A 49 4.68 -12.13 -0.57
N ALA A 50 5.25 -11.59 -1.66
CA ALA A 50 6.51 -10.85 -1.65
C ALA A 50 6.34 -9.33 -1.49
N VAL A 51 5.16 -8.82 -1.10
CA VAL A 51 4.91 -7.37 -0.98
C VAL A 51 5.95 -6.69 -0.08
N ARG A 52 6.34 -7.35 1.02
CA ARG A 52 7.38 -6.88 1.94
C ARG A 52 8.71 -6.63 1.23
N ASP A 53 9.13 -7.53 0.34
CA ASP A 53 10.42 -7.46 -0.35
C ASP A 53 10.36 -6.51 -1.55
N ILE A 54 9.26 -6.54 -2.30
CA ILE A 54 9.04 -5.69 -3.48
C ILE A 54 9.07 -4.21 -3.10
N PHE A 55 8.33 -3.80 -2.07
CA PHE A 55 8.31 -2.40 -1.66
C PHE A 55 9.62 -1.94 -1.03
N TYR A 56 10.38 -2.86 -0.45
CA TYR A 56 11.73 -2.55 0.01
C TYR A 56 12.67 -2.34 -1.18
N GLU A 57 12.67 -3.25 -2.16
CA GLU A 57 13.47 -3.15 -3.38
C GLU A 57 13.19 -1.84 -4.14
N LEU A 58 11.91 -1.52 -4.36
CA LEU A 58 11.48 -0.27 -5.02
C LEU A 58 12.02 0.99 -4.32
N ALA A 59 12.21 0.92 -2.99
CA ALA A 59 12.65 2.05 -2.19
C ALA A 59 14.18 2.13 -1.99
N THR A 60 14.91 1.03 -2.19
CA THR A 60 16.35 0.96 -1.85
C THR A 60 17.26 0.67 -3.02
N GLU A 61 16.79 -0.02 -4.06
CA GLU A 61 17.66 -0.40 -5.16
C GLU A 61 17.86 0.74 -6.18
N PRO A 62 19.11 1.07 -6.56
CA PRO A 62 19.40 2.16 -7.49
C PRO A 62 18.70 2.06 -8.85
N PHE A 63 18.38 0.83 -9.27
CA PHE A 63 17.63 0.60 -10.51
C PHE A 63 16.29 1.36 -10.53
N TRP A 64 15.62 1.49 -9.39
CA TRP A 64 14.30 2.12 -9.26
C TRP A 64 14.36 3.62 -8.95
N GLU A 65 15.55 4.22 -8.82
CA GLU A 65 15.70 5.63 -8.42
C GLU A 65 14.94 6.60 -9.34
N GLY A 66 13.85 7.21 -8.89
CA GLY A 66 13.03 8.11 -9.72
C GLY A 66 11.90 7.42 -10.49
N THR A 67 11.68 6.12 -10.28
CA THR A 67 10.39 5.49 -10.53
C THR A 67 9.42 5.91 -9.43
N ILE A 68 8.24 6.40 -9.82
CA ILE A 68 7.17 6.76 -8.90
C ILE A 68 6.44 5.50 -8.45
N VAL A 69 6.35 5.28 -7.15
CA VAL A 69 5.53 4.19 -6.58
C VAL A 69 4.20 4.80 -6.16
N ALA A 70 3.09 4.26 -6.63
CA ALA A 70 1.77 4.79 -6.31
C ALA A 70 0.79 3.68 -5.93
N VAL A 71 -0.31 4.07 -5.27
CA VAL A 71 -1.44 3.19 -5.00
C VAL A 71 -2.74 3.80 -5.50
N ALA A 72 -3.61 2.96 -6.04
CA ALA A 72 -4.94 3.33 -6.50
C ALA A 72 -5.95 2.33 -5.95
N SER A 73 -6.82 2.74 -5.03
CA SER A 73 -7.81 1.87 -4.39
C SER A 73 -9.19 2.50 -4.32
N CYS A 74 -10.22 1.66 -4.50
CA CYS A 74 -11.63 2.03 -4.36
C CYS A 74 -12.24 1.52 -3.05
N THR A 75 -11.41 1.28 -2.03
CA THR A 75 -11.83 0.72 -0.73
C THR A 75 -12.93 1.56 -0.08
N ASP A 76 -13.78 0.90 0.71
CA ASP A 76 -14.81 1.55 1.54
C ASP A 76 -14.21 2.25 2.77
N GLU A 77 -12.99 1.87 3.16
CA GLU A 77 -12.37 2.29 4.41
C GLU A 77 -11.00 2.93 4.18
N PRO A 78 -10.93 4.12 3.54
CA PRO A 78 -9.67 4.75 3.17
C PRO A 78 -8.78 5.02 4.40
N ASP A 79 -9.35 5.47 5.50
CA ASP A 79 -8.63 5.71 6.75
C ASP A 79 -8.01 4.43 7.34
N TRP A 80 -8.63 3.27 7.11
CA TRP A 80 -8.12 1.99 7.62
C TRP A 80 -6.96 1.51 6.76
N ALA A 81 -7.08 1.69 5.44
CA ALA A 81 -5.99 1.45 4.51
C ALA A 81 -4.77 2.34 4.84
N GLN A 82 -5.00 3.62 5.18
CA GLN A 82 -3.94 4.54 5.62
C GLN A 82 -3.20 4.02 6.86
N ASP A 83 -3.94 3.62 7.89
CA ASP A 83 -3.35 3.05 9.10
C ASP A 83 -2.57 1.76 8.82
N CYS A 84 -3.12 0.86 7.99
CA CYS A 84 -2.44 -0.38 7.62
C CYS A 84 -1.13 -0.11 6.88
N MET A 85 -1.11 0.79 5.89
CA MET A 85 0.12 1.15 5.18
C MET A 85 1.17 1.76 6.12
N ALA A 86 0.74 2.55 7.10
CA ALA A 86 1.66 3.14 8.09
C ALA A 86 2.19 2.10 9.08
N ALA A 87 1.38 1.09 9.42
CA ALA A 87 1.71 0.05 10.39
C ALA A 87 2.59 -1.06 9.81
N PHE A 88 2.40 -1.44 8.55
CA PHE A 88 3.19 -2.49 7.91
C PHE A 88 4.62 -2.03 7.65
N GLU A 89 5.59 -2.69 8.29
CA GLU A 89 7.00 -2.57 7.94
C GLU A 89 7.32 -3.37 6.67
N VAL A 90 8.26 -2.91 5.84
CA VAL A 90 8.76 -3.60 4.64
C VAL A 90 10.25 -3.95 4.77
N GLY A 91 10.75 -4.92 3.99
CA GLY A 91 12.14 -5.37 4.06
C GLY A 91 12.46 -6.25 5.27
N PRO A 92 13.76 -6.39 5.62
CA PRO A 92 14.22 -7.19 6.75
C PRO A 92 13.56 -6.76 8.07
N VAL A 93 13.40 -7.69 9.01
CA VAL A 93 12.84 -7.39 10.34
C VAL A 93 13.67 -6.30 11.02
N GLY A 94 13.02 -5.20 11.41
CA GLY A 94 13.68 -4.06 12.03
C GLY A 94 14.27 -3.05 11.05
N SER A 95 13.89 -3.09 9.76
CA SER A 95 14.21 -2.04 8.79
C SER A 95 13.68 -0.67 9.22
N GLY A 96 12.58 -0.66 9.99
CA GLY A 96 11.89 0.56 10.44
C GLY A 96 11.23 1.35 9.30
N ARG A 97 11.18 0.79 8.08
CA ARG A 97 10.55 1.43 6.92
C ARG A 97 9.13 0.92 6.75
N SER A 98 8.14 1.79 6.77
CA SER A 98 6.75 1.39 6.52
C SER A 98 6.44 1.30 5.03
N LEU A 99 5.41 0.52 4.68
CA LEU A 99 4.87 0.43 3.33
C LEU A 99 4.48 1.83 2.81
N LYS A 100 3.84 2.64 3.67
CA LYS A 100 3.48 4.04 3.40
C LYS A 100 4.67 4.89 2.96
N GLN A 101 5.83 4.72 3.58
CA GLN A 101 7.05 5.49 3.25
C GLN A 101 7.63 5.15 1.88
N CYS A 102 7.25 4.01 1.28
CA CYS A 102 7.66 3.63 -0.05
C CYS A 102 6.73 4.18 -1.14
N ILE A 103 5.59 4.78 -0.78
CA ILE A 103 4.56 5.25 -1.72
C ILE A 103 4.69 6.76 -1.89
N SER A 104 4.80 7.20 -3.14
CA SER A 104 4.89 8.61 -3.53
C SER A 104 3.52 9.26 -3.75
N LEU A 105 2.58 8.54 -4.38
CA LEU A 105 1.27 9.06 -4.78
C LEU A 105 0.13 8.11 -4.39
N GLU A 106 -1.03 8.68 -4.04
CA GLU A 106 -2.14 7.90 -3.48
C GLU A 106 -3.49 8.39 -3.98
N GLU A 107 -4.24 7.49 -4.61
CA GLU A 107 -5.64 7.69 -4.96
C GLU A 107 -6.47 6.64 -4.22
N ILE A 108 -6.88 6.96 -2.99
CA ILE A 108 -7.58 6.03 -2.10
C ILE A 108 -8.92 6.63 -1.71
N HIS A 109 -9.91 6.43 -2.57
CA HIS A 109 -11.29 6.87 -2.35
C HIS A 109 -12.24 6.14 -3.29
N LYS A 110 -13.55 6.25 -3.06
CA LYS A 110 -14.54 5.73 -4.01
C LYS A 110 -14.41 6.42 -5.36
N GLY A 111 -14.40 5.64 -6.42
CA GLY A 111 -14.15 6.13 -7.77
C GLY A 111 -13.96 5.00 -8.76
N SER A 112 -13.40 5.33 -9.92
CA SER A 112 -13.02 4.36 -10.94
C SER A 112 -11.50 4.27 -11.03
N LYS A 113 -10.98 3.06 -11.25
CA LYS A 113 -9.54 2.84 -11.43
C LYS A 113 -8.95 3.64 -12.59
N GLN A 114 -9.74 3.85 -13.65
CA GLN A 114 -9.33 4.73 -14.75
C GLN A 114 -9.16 6.19 -14.31
N GLY A 115 -10.05 6.69 -13.45
CA GLY A 115 -9.94 8.03 -12.87
C GLY A 115 -8.68 8.16 -12.01
N HIS A 116 -8.48 7.23 -11.09
CA HIS A 116 -7.29 7.22 -10.21
C HIS A 116 -5.99 7.17 -11.02
N LEU A 117 -5.92 6.32 -12.06
CA LEU A 117 -4.74 6.25 -12.92
C LEU A 117 -4.48 7.55 -13.68
N ARG A 118 -5.52 8.25 -14.17
CA ARG A 118 -5.37 9.56 -14.81
C ARG A 118 -4.88 10.62 -13.82
N ASN A 119 -5.39 10.62 -12.60
CA ASN A 119 -4.96 11.54 -11.55
C ASN A 119 -3.48 11.31 -11.19
N ILE A 120 -3.10 10.06 -10.92
CA ILE A 120 -1.71 9.67 -10.67
C ILE A 120 -0.81 10.07 -11.83
N ALA A 121 -1.21 9.79 -13.07
CA ALA A 121 -0.42 10.13 -14.25
C ALA A 121 -0.24 11.65 -14.40
N SER A 122 -1.31 12.43 -14.17
CA SER A 122 -1.26 13.89 -14.19
C SER A 122 -0.32 14.43 -13.12
N GLU A 123 -0.40 13.94 -11.89
CA GLU A 123 0.45 14.39 -10.77
C GLU A 123 1.91 13.95 -10.96
N ALA A 124 2.12 12.77 -11.52
CA ALA A 124 3.43 12.24 -11.87
C ALA A 124 4.07 12.91 -13.10
N GLY A 125 3.32 13.71 -13.87
CA GLY A 125 3.77 14.25 -15.16
C GLY A 125 4.05 13.17 -16.20
N ILE A 126 3.29 12.07 -16.17
CA ILE A 126 3.41 10.92 -17.08
C ILE A 126 2.21 10.91 -18.03
N GLU A 127 2.47 10.72 -19.32
CA GLU A 127 1.42 10.51 -20.32
C GLU A 127 0.96 9.04 -20.29
N LEU A 128 -0.35 8.81 -20.26
CA LEU A 128 -0.94 7.48 -20.39
C LEU A 128 -1.10 7.16 -21.88
N GLU A 129 -0.55 6.03 -22.31
CA GLU A 129 -0.72 5.48 -23.65
C GLU A 129 -2.09 4.82 -23.86
#